data_AF-X0QUZ7-F1
#
_entry.id   AF-X0QUZ7-F1
#
_cell.length_a   1.000
_cell.length_b   1.000
_cell.length_c   1.000
_cell.angle_alpha   90.00
_cell.angle_beta   90.00
_cell.angle_gamma   90.00
#
_symmetry.space_group_name_H-M   'P 1'
#
loop_
_entity.id
_entity.type
_entity.pdbx_description
1 polymer ?
#
loop_
_entity_poly.entity_id
_entity_poly.type
_entity_poly.pdbx_seq_one_letter_code
_entity_poly.pdbx_strand_id
1 'polypeptide(L)'
;MGEAQTLTVMPNRVACASELPMQCLLAKSKDGSVFQIPYDWIDDFKPALGTEYIISARPQIDEGQKSATGHWTLQNILSQRMVGMP
;
A
#
# COMPACT_ATOMS: atom_id res chain seq x y z
N MET A 1 -13.27 -6.20 -9.10
CA MET A 1 -12.44 -5.26 -8.29
C MET A 1 -13.22 -4.81 -7.07
N GLY A 2 -12.56 -4.61 -5.93
CA GLY A 2 -13.22 -4.09 -4.72
C GLY A 2 -13.41 -2.57 -4.75
N GLU A 3 -14.10 -2.06 -3.74
CA GLU A 3 -14.36 -0.63 -3.58
C GLU A 3 -13.06 0.16 -3.35
N ALA A 4 -13.00 1.41 -3.81
CA ALA A 4 -11.82 2.25 -3.65
C ALA A 4 -11.64 2.64 -2.19
N GLN A 5 -10.45 2.42 -1.65
CA GLN A 5 -10.09 2.72 -0.27
C GLN A 5 -8.99 3.77 -0.23
N THR A 6 -9.08 4.67 0.74
CA THR A 6 -8.00 5.60 1.03
C THR A 6 -6.98 4.93 1.94
N LEU A 7 -5.74 4.86 1.47
CA LEU A 7 -4.61 4.30 2.21
C LEU A 7 -3.56 5.39 2.44
N THR A 8 -3.08 5.48 3.67
CA THR A 8 -1.88 6.26 4.00
C THR A 8 -0.68 5.34 3.97
N VAL A 9 0.16 5.48 2.95
CA VAL A 9 1.44 4.77 2.81
C VAL A 9 2.52 5.55 3.54
N MET A 10 3.13 4.92 4.54
CA MET A 10 4.17 5.50 5.38
C MET A 10 5.49 5.69 4.58
N PRO A 11 6.33 6.65 4.97
CA PRO A 11 7.57 7.00 4.26
C PRO A 11 8.69 5.94 4.36
N ASN A 12 8.55 5.01 5.30
CA ASN A 12 9.55 3.99 5.58
C ASN A 12 9.12 2.63 5.04
N ARG A 13 10.07 1.89 4.48
CA ARG A 13 9.91 0.48 4.15
C ARG A 13 10.30 -0.36 5.35
N VAL A 14 9.60 -1.47 5.55
CA VAL A 14 9.89 -2.45 6.60
C VAL A 14 10.15 -3.80 5.99
N ALA A 15 10.82 -4.69 6.73
CA ALA A 15 10.85 -6.09 6.36
C ALA A 15 9.42 -6.66 6.45
N CYS A 16 8.98 -7.34 5.39
CA CYS A 16 7.74 -8.10 5.43
C CYS A 16 7.83 -9.22 6.49
N ALA A 17 6.72 -9.59 7.11
CA ALA A 17 6.63 -10.75 8.01
C ALA A 17 6.68 -12.09 7.24
N SER A 18 7.74 -12.32 6.46
CA SER A 18 7.97 -13.55 5.68
C SER A 18 9.38 -14.08 5.92
N GLU A 19 9.61 -15.36 5.64
CA GLU A 19 10.92 -16.02 5.76
C GLU A 19 11.96 -15.48 4.76
N LEU A 20 11.49 -14.81 3.69
CA LEU A 20 12.35 -14.22 2.66
C LEU A 20 12.54 -12.71 2.88
N PRO A 21 13.72 -12.15 2.57
CA PRO A 21 14.00 -10.73 2.72
C PRO A 21 13.24 -9.90 1.68
N MET A 22 11.95 -9.67 1.94
CA MET A 22 11.08 -8.81 1.13
C MET A 22 10.88 -7.46 1.82
N GLN A 23 10.82 -6.39 1.01
CA GLN A 23 10.48 -5.05 1.49
C GLN A 23 8.96 -4.84 1.36
N CYS A 24 8.35 -4.39 2.45
CA CYS A 24 6.95 -4.02 2.54
C CYS A 24 6.79 -2.54 2.82
N LEU A 25 5.75 -1.97 2.25
CA LEU A 25 5.20 -0.67 2.61
C LEU A 25 4.28 -0.85 3.82
N LEU A 26 4.35 0.08 4.77
CA LEU A 26 3.34 0.17 5.83
C LEU A 26 2.21 1.05 5.33
N ALA A 27 1.03 0.47 5.17
CA ALA A 27 -0.19 1.17 4.81
C ALA A 27 -1.12 1.26 6.01
N LYS A 28 -1.78 2.40 6.18
CA LYS A 28 -2.83 2.61 7.16
C LYS A 28 -4.14 2.88 6.44
N SER A 29 -5.17 2.11 6.75
CA SER A 29 -6.52 2.33 6.23
C SER A 29 -7.23 3.46 6.98
N LYS A 30 -8.36 3.90 6.43
CA LYS A 30 -9.21 4.94 7.02
C LYS A 30 -9.74 4.57 8.42
N ASP A 31 -10.01 3.30 8.67
CA ASP A 31 -10.41 2.75 9.97
C ASP A 31 -9.26 2.70 11.00
N GLY A 32 -8.04 3.03 10.58
CA GLY A 32 -6.88 3.13 11.44
C GLY A 32 -6.04 1.87 11.52
N SER A 33 -6.48 0.77 10.90
CA SER A 33 -5.72 -0.47 10.80
C SER A 33 -4.44 -0.27 10.00
N VAL A 34 -3.32 -0.72 10.56
CA VAL A 34 -2.01 -0.69 9.90
C VAL A 34 -1.70 -2.09 9.42
N PHE A 35 -1.33 -2.21 8.15
CA PHE A 35 -1.00 -3.47 7.51
C PHE A 35 0.18 -3.30 6.55
N GLN A 36 0.80 -4.41 6.20
CA GLN A 36 1.94 -4.45 5.30
C GLN A 36 1.46 -4.79 3.88
N ILE A 37 1.94 -4.03 2.91
CA ILE A 37 1.74 -4.31 1.48
C ILE A 37 3.13 -4.55 0.88
N PRO A 38 3.39 -5.67 0.21
CA PRO A 38 4.66 -5.87 -0.49
C PRO A 38 4.93 -4.72 -1.48
N TYR A 39 6.20 -4.34 -1.63
CA TYR A 39 6.59 -3.11 -2.35
C TYR A 39 6.03 -3.02 -3.77
N ASP A 40 5.91 -4.15 -4.47
CA ASP A 40 5.43 -4.24 -5.87
C ASP A 40 3.97 -4.69 -6.00
N TRP A 41 3.19 -4.69 -4.91
CA TRP A 41 1.79 -5.17 -4.92
C TRP A 41 0.76 -4.06 -5.07
N ILE A 42 1.19 -2.83 -5.39
CA ILE A 42 0.31 -1.74 -5.79
C ILE A 42 0.63 -1.37 -7.24
N ASP A 43 -0.23 -1.75 -8.18
CA ASP A 43 -0.05 -1.45 -9.60
C ASP A 43 0.06 0.06 -9.83
N ASP A 44 0.99 0.44 -10.71
CA ASP A 44 1.29 1.83 -11.09
C ASP A 44 1.70 2.76 -9.95
N PHE A 45 2.05 2.21 -8.78
CA PHE A 45 2.51 2.98 -7.64
C PHE A 45 3.99 2.74 -7.34
N LYS A 46 4.80 3.80 -7.43
CA LYS A 46 6.23 3.77 -7.14
C LYS A 46 6.56 4.76 -6.02
N PRO A 47 6.45 4.35 -4.75
CA PRO A 47 6.69 5.24 -3.62
C PRO A 47 8.18 5.55 -3.45
N ALA A 48 8.50 6.84 -3.32
CA ALA A 48 9.83 7.29 -2.96
C ALA A 48 10.09 7.07 -1.45
N LEU A 49 11.30 6.65 -1.12
CA LEU A 49 11.76 6.58 0.28
C LEU A 49 11.70 7.96 0.93
N GLY A 50 11.27 8.01 2.19
CA GLY A 50 11.13 9.27 2.92
C GLY A 50 9.90 10.09 2.50
N THR A 51 8.98 9.53 1.72
CA THR A 51 7.75 10.22 1.30
C THR A 51 6.51 9.47 1.78
N GLU A 52 5.69 10.15 2.56
CA GLU A 52 4.37 9.68 2.94
C GLU A 52 3.39 9.96 1.80
N TYR A 53 2.56 8.99 1.44
CA TYR A 53 1.54 9.14 0.41
C TYR A 53 0.16 8.86 0.98
N ILE A 54 -0.82 9.67 0.61
CA ILE A 54 -2.22 9.34 0.78
C ILE A 54 -2.73 8.98 -0.62
N ILE A 55 -3.09 7.72 -0.82
CA ILE A 55 -3.55 7.19 -2.11
C ILE A 55 -4.98 6.70 -2.01
N SER A 56 -5.70 6.76 -3.13
CA SER A 56 -6.90 5.98 -3.34
C SER A 56 -6.52 4.75 -4.17
N ALA A 57 -6.76 3.56 -3.64
CA ALA A 57 -6.44 2.30 -4.30
C ALA A 57 -7.60 1.32 -4.18
N ARG A 58 -7.78 0.45 -5.18
CA ARG A 58 -8.79 -0.61 -5.15
C ARG A 58 -8.12 -1.96 -4.92
N PRO A 59 -8.60 -2.77 -3.96
CA PRO A 59 -8.09 -4.12 -3.82
C PRO A 59 -8.53 -4.96 -5.03
N GLN A 60 -7.62 -5.75 -5.56
CA GLN A 60 -7.93 -6.76 -6.54
C GLN A 60 -8.63 -7.92 -5.84
N ILE A 61 -9.75 -8.33 -6.44
CA ILE A 61 -10.56 -9.44 -5.97
C ILE A 61 -10.45 -10.51 -7.05
N ASP A 62 -10.01 -11.70 -6.64
CA ASP A 62 -10.06 -12.87 -7.49
C ASP A 62 -11.52 -13.31 -7.62
N GLU A 63 -12.10 -13.25 -8.82
CA GLU A 63 -13.49 -13.64 -9.04
C GLU A 63 -13.73 -15.14 -8.89
N GLY A 64 -12.70 -15.97 -9.04
CA GLY A 64 -12.77 -17.41 -8.84
C GLY A 64 -12.84 -17.81 -7.36
N GLN A 65 -12.13 -17.09 -6.48
CA GLN A 65 -12.08 -17.35 -5.03
C GLN A 65 -12.92 -16.37 -4.20
N LYS A 66 -13.51 -15.35 -4.83
CA LYS A 66 -14.25 -14.24 -4.19
C LYS A 66 -13.49 -13.59 -3.03
N SER A 67 -12.17 -13.63 -3.06
CA SER A 67 -11.29 -13.16 -1.99
C SER A 67 -10.31 -12.11 -2.52
N ALA A 68 -9.87 -11.21 -1.64
CA ALA A 68 -8.84 -10.24 -1.99
C ALA A 68 -7.51 -10.97 -2.24
N THR A 69 -6.83 -10.65 -3.34
CA THR A 69 -5.54 -11.25 -3.69
C THR A 69 -4.38 -10.67 -2.87
N GLY A 70 -4.62 -9.56 -2.17
CA GLY A 70 -3.59 -8.75 -1.53
C GLY A 70 -2.95 -7.72 -2.47
N HIS A 71 -3.21 -7.81 -3.78
CA HIS A 71 -2.80 -6.80 -4.76
C HIS A 71 -3.78 -5.64 -4.78
N TRP A 72 -3.26 -4.46 -5.09
CA TRP A 72 -4.01 -3.23 -5.16
C TRP A 72 -3.74 -2.53 -6.48
N THR A 73 -4.73 -1.83 -7.01
CA THR A 73 -4.56 -1.00 -8.19
C THR A 73 -4.73 0.45 -7.78
N LEU A 74 -3.68 1.26 -8.00
CA LEU A 74 -3.72 2.69 -7.75
C LEU A 74 -4.83 3.33 -8.58
N GLN A 75 -5.68 4.13 -7.95
CA GLN A 75 -6.67 4.95 -8.63
C GLN A 75 -6.18 6.39 -8.75
N ASN A 76 -5.68 6.94 -7.63
CA ASN A 76 -5.17 8.30 -7.59
C ASN A 76 -4.24 8.51 -6.39
N ILE A 77 -3.29 9.45 -6.52
CA ILE A 77 -2.50 9.95 -5.40
C ILE A 77 -3.20 11.22 -4.91
N LEU A 78 -3.78 11.16 -3.71
CA LEU A 78 -4.51 12.28 -3.11
C LEU A 78 -3.57 13.30 -2.47
N SER A 79 -2.47 12.82 -1.89
CA SER A 79 -1.45 13.66 -1.28
C SER A 79 -0.10 12.95 -1.26
N GLN A 80 0.97 13.72 -1.32
CA GLN A 80 2.33 13.24 -1.08
C GLN A 80 3.08 14.28 -0.24
N ARG A 81 3.81 13.81 0.76
CA ARG A 81 4.58 14.67 1.66
C ARG A 81 5.93 14.02 1.94
N MET A 82 7.01 14.69 1.58
CA MET A 82 8.34 14.31 2.05
C MET A 82 8.39 14.50 3.56
N VAL A 83 8.63 13.40 4.26
CA VAL A 83 8.91 13.38 5.69
C VAL A 83 10.41 13.14 5.76
N GLY A 84 11.17 14.23 5.88
CA GLY A 84 12.64 14.15 5.95
C GLY A 84 13.04 13.11 6.98
N MET A 85 13.85 12.14 6.56
CA MET A 85 14.49 11.22 7.50
C MET A 85 15.40 12.06 8.40
N PRO A 86 15.21 12.05 9.74
CA PRO A 86 16.13 12.71 10.65
C PRO A 86 17.53 12.09 10.60
#